data_AF-A0A524PWC9-F1
#
_entry.id   AF-A0A524PWC9-F1
#
_cell.length_a   1.000
_cell.length_b   1.000
_cell.length_c   1.000
_cell.angle_alpha   90.00
_cell.angle_beta   90.00
_cell.angle_gamma   90.00
#
_symmetry.space_group_name_H-M   'P 1'
#
loop_
_entity.id
_entity.type
_entity.pdbx_description
1 polymer ?
#
loop_
_entity_poly.entity_id
_entity_poly.type
_entity_poly.pdbx_seq_one_letter_code
_entity_poly.pdbx_strand_id
1 'polypeptide(L)'
;MMYRANLLIAIFILASSCKPSTDLNKNSIAVEARTWSKVDGKNIYSDWKKFNAVTVDKIAGFDNAVQPELTRYGSNPSLKDQPTGFFYTKRIGDRWWIIDPEGYVNINVSVTSVRQGGSERNKTELIKKFGSPEEWITGTHKVLLSTGFNG
;
A
#
# COMPACT_ATOMS: atom_id res chain seq x y z
N MET A 1 62.91 24.32 19.31
CA MET A 1 61.66 25.08 19.15
C MET A 1 61.26 25.03 17.67
N MET A 2 60.44 24.05 17.27
CA MET A 2 59.80 24.00 15.94
C MET A 2 58.46 23.26 16.08
N TYR A 3 57.42 23.88 15.53
CA TYR A 3 55.99 23.64 15.74
C TYR A 3 55.50 22.30 15.14
N ARG A 4 54.60 21.61 15.85
CA ARG A 4 53.74 20.56 15.28
C ARG A 4 52.50 21.23 14.67
N ALA A 5 52.27 21.03 13.38
CA ALA A 5 51.05 21.45 12.70
C ALA A 5 49.97 20.38 12.89
N ASN A 6 48.91 20.68 13.64
CA ASN A 6 47.71 19.85 13.73
C ASN A 6 46.75 20.25 12.60
N LEU A 7 46.51 19.33 11.66
CA LEU A 7 45.52 19.48 10.59
C LEU A 7 44.14 19.09 11.16
N LEU A 8 43.28 20.07 11.42
CA LEU A 8 41.87 19.86 11.76
C LEU A 8 41.07 19.66 10.46
N ILE A 9 40.64 18.43 10.21
CA ILE A 9 39.68 18.12 9.13
C ILE A 9 38.27 18.39 9.68
N ALA A 10 37.64 19.47 9.21
CA ALA A 10 36.25 19.76 9.50
C ALA A 10 35.35 18.82 8.67
N ILE A 11 34.69 17.88 9.35
CA ILE A 11 33.67 17.02 8.74
C ILE A 11 32.37 17.84 8.66
N PHE A 12 32.04 18.32 7.45
CA PHE A 12 30.74 18.92 7.18
C PHE A 12 29.69 17.81 7.07
N ILE A 13 28.91 17.61 8.12
CA ILE A 13 27.71 16.77 8.09
C ILE A 13 26.62 17.58 7.37
N LEU A 14 26.40 17.26 6.09
CA LEU A 14 25.22 17.73 5.35
C LEU A 14 23.98 17.02 5.89
N ALA A 15 23.36 17.58 6.92
CA ALA A 15 22.01 17.21 7.32
C ALA A 15 21.03 17.74 6.27
N SER A 16 20.66 16.91 5.30
CA SER A 16 19.49 17.16 4.45
C SER A 16 18.23 17.10 5.32
N SER A 17 17.85 18.22 5.94
CA SER A 17 16.51 18.39 6.49
C SER A 17 15.50 18.31 5.35
N CYS A 18 14.81 17.18 5.24
CA CYS A 18 13.57 17.11 4.49
C CYS A 18 12.59 18.08 5.18
N LYS A 19 12.35 19.24 4.56
CA LYS A 19 11.37 20.20 5.10
C LYS A 19 9.98 19.59 4.89
N PRO A 20 9.18 19.37 5.96
CA PRO A 20 7.80 18.95 5.77
C PRO A 20 7.06 20.02 4.97
N SER A 21 6.32 19.61 3.93
CA SER A 21 5.50 20.52 3.14
C SER A 21 4.34 21.02 4.01
N THR A 22 4.42 22.28 4.44
CA THR A 22 3.47 22.90 5.38
C THR A 22 2.21 23.46 4.73
N ASP A 23 1.86 23.08 3.49
CA ASP A 23 0.69 23.62 2.80
C ASP A 23 -0.19 22.50 2.22
N LEU A 24 -0.86 21.76 3.11
CA LEU A 24 -1.87 20.76 2.75
C LEU A 24 -3.02 21.35 1.92
N ASN A 25 -3.26 22.66 2.00
CA ASN A 25 -4.34 23.32 1.26
C ASN A 25 -4.01 23.51 -0.22
N LYS A 26 -2.75 23.81 -0.60
CA LYS A 26 -2.37 23.97 -2.02
C LYS A 26 -2.39 22.67 -2.82
N ASN A 27 -2.15 21.53 -2.17
CA ASN A 27 -2.01 20.23 -2.82
C ASN A 27 -3.20 19.30 -2.53
N SER A 28 -4.40 19.85 -2.42
CA SER A 28 -5.61 19.09 -2.14
C SER A 28 -6.68 19.33 -3.18
N ILE A 29 -7.58 18.36 -3.31
CA ILE A 29 -8.83 18.47 -4.05
C ILE A 29 -9.99 18.62 -3.07
N ALA A 30 -11.00 19.40 -3.43
CA ALA A 30 -12.24 19.45 -2.67
C ALA A 30 -13.10 18.23 -3.03
N VAL A 31 -13.43 17.42 -2.04
CA VAL A 31 -14.38 16.30 -2.15
C VAL A 31 -15.60 16.59 -1.29
N GLU A 32 -16.77 16.15 -1.75
CA GLU A 32 -18.00 16.27 -0.97
C GLU A 32 -18.31 14.94 -0.29
N ALA A 33 -18.61 15.00 1.01
CA ALA A 33 -19.05 13.85 1.78
C ALA A 33 -20.20 14.24 2.70
N ARG A 34 -21.02 13.26 3.06
CA ARG A 34 -22.07 13.39 4.06
C ARG A 34 -21.98 12.24 5.05
N THR A 35 -22.29 12.53 6.30
CA THR A 35 -22.24 11.53 7.36
C THR A 35 -23.53 10.72 7.34
N TRP A 36 -23.39 9.39 7.31
CA TRP A 36 -24.48 8.48 7.58
C TRP A 36 -24.58 8.23 9.09
N SER A 37 -25.80 8.24 9.61
CA SER A 37 -26.13 7.88 10.99
C SER A 37 -27.43 7.08 11.03
N LYS A 38 -27.64 6.35 12.13
CA LYS A 38 -28.86 5.58 12.36
C LYS A 38 -29.60 6.14 13.58
N VAL A 39 -30.81 6.64 13.37
CA VAL A 39 -31.69 7.18 14.43
C VAL A 39 -33.02 6.46 14.33
N ASP A 40 -33.48 5.86 15.43
CA ASP A 40 -34.72 5.07 15.50
C ASP A 40 -34.87 4.04 14.38
N GLY A 41 -33.78 3.33 14.08
CA GLY A 41 -33.75 2.29 13.04
C GLY A 41 -33.70 2.82 11.60
N LYS A 42 -33.85 4.13 11.39
CA LYS A 42 -33.82 4.77 10.07
C LYS A 42 -32.43 5.31 9.76
N ASN A 43 -32.04 5.17 8.49
CA ASN A 43 -30.82 5.79 7.97
C ASN A 43 -31.08 7.28 7.74
N ILE A 44 -30.31 8.14 8.39
CA ILE A 44 -30.34 9.58 8.21
C ILE A 44 -28.98 10.03 7.68
N TYR A 45 -29.00 10.93 6.70
CA TYR A 45 -27.81 11.51 6.10
C TYR A 45 -27.78 13.01 6.41
N SER A 46 -26.61 13.52 6.77
CA SER A 46 -26.39 14.97 6.88
C SER A 46 -26.43 15.65 5.52
N ASP A 47 -26.42 16.98 5.54
CA ASP A 47 -26.06 17.76 4.36
C ASP A 47 -24.65 17.41 3.86
N TRP A 48 -24.45 17.61 2.56
CA TRP A 48 -23.14 17.50 1.93
C TRP A 48 -22.22 18.60 2.47
N LYS A 49 -20.99 18.20 2.82
CA LYS A 49 -19.94 19.10 3.27
C LYS A 49 -18.69 18.87 2.43
N LYS A 50 -17.95 19.94 2.17
CA LYS A 50 -16.67 19.90 1.46
C LYS A 50 -15.55 19.55 2.42
N PHE A 51 -14.65 18.67 1.99
CA PHE A 51 -13.44 18.26 2.67
C PHE A 51 -12.26 18.35 1.71
N ASN A 52 -11.09 18.70 2.21
CA ASN A 52 -9.86 18.64 1.43
C ASN A 52 -9.30 17.21 1.50
N ALA A 53 -8.98 16.64 0.34
CA ALA A 53 -8.33 15.33 0.22
C ALA A 53 -7.06 15.45 -0.63
N VAL A 54 -6.04 14.67 -0.30
CA VAL A 54 -4.78 14.62 -1.07
C VAL A 54 -4.75 13.29 -1.84
N THR A 55 -4.67 13.38 -3.16
CA THR A 55 -4.46 12.22 -4.03
C THR A 55 -2.96 12.00 -4.25
N VAL A 56 -2.57 10.79 -4.67
CA VAL A 56 -1.14 10.41 -4.84
C VAL A 56 -0.40 11.37 -5.77
N ASP A 57 -1.04 11.82 -6.85
CA ASP A 57 -0.49 12.77 -7.83
C ASP A 57 -0.27 14.20 -7.26
N LYS A 58 -0.78 14.49 -6.06
CA LYS A 58 -0.61 15.76 -5.38
C LYS A 58 0.43 15.71 -4.25
N ILE A 59 1.03 14.55 -3.98
CA ILE A 59 2.08 14.43 -2.96
C ILE A 59 3.33 15.16 -3.46
N ALA A 60 3.72 16.22 -2.76
CA ALA A 60 4.86 17.03 -3.13
C ALA A 60 6.16 16.21 -3.11
N GLY A 61 6.92 16.25 -4.21
CA GLY A 61 8.17 15.50 -4.35
C GLY A 61 8.00 14.00 -4.57
N PHE A 62 6.77 13.51 -4.71
CA PHE A 62 6.52 12.14 -5.17
C PHE A 62 6.47 12.12 -6.69
N ASP A 63 7.47 11.48 -7.29
CA ASP A 63 7.42 11.13 -8.71
C ASP A 63 6.83 9.72 -8.84
N ASN A 64 6.11 9.46 -9.94
CA ASN A 64 5.58 8.13 -10.24
C ASN A 64 6.74 7.22 -10.63
N ALA A 65 7.49 6.77 -9.63
CA ALA A 65 8.63 5.89 -9.80
C ALA A 65 8.20 4.60 -10.51
N VAL A 66 9.14 4.04 -11.27
CA VAL A 66 8.99 2.73 -11.91
C VAL A 66 8.59 1.72 -10.83
N GLN A 67 7.44 1.07 -11.04
CA GLN A 67 6.98 0.03 -10.14
C GLN A 67 7.99 -1.13 -10.16
N PRO A 68 8.44 -1.63 -9.01
CA PRO A 68 9.36 -2.74 -8.98
C PRO A 68 8.65 -4.00 -9.48
N GLU A 69 9.37 -4.85 -10.22
CA GLU A 69 8.94 -6.22 -10.48
C GLU A 69 8.79 -6.93 -9.13
N LEU A 70 7.63 -7.54 -8.90
CA LEU A 70 7.30 -8.20 -7.65
C LEU A 70 7.54 -9.71 -7.74
N THR A 71 7.83 -10.34 -6.61
CA THR A 71 7.93 -11.81 -6.52
C THR A 71 6.57 -12.47 -6.73
N ARG A 72 6.55 -13.82 -6.81
CA ARG A 72 5.30 -14.61 -6.85
C ARG A 72 4.38 -14.38 -5.64
N TYR A 73 4.88 -13.79 -4.56
CA TYR A 73 4.15 -13.44 -3.35
C TYR A 73 3.78 -11.95 -3.30
N GLY A 74 4.03 -11.19 -4.36
CA GLY A 74 3.80 -9.75 -4.40
C GLY A 74 4.80 -8.94 -3.55
N SER A 75 5.97 -9.51 -3.26
CA SER A 75 7.02 -8.89 -2.43
C SER A 75 8.02 -8.11 -3.27
N ASN A 76 8.67 -7.13 -2.67
CA ASN A 76 9.70 -6.32 -3.31
C ASN A 76 11.08 -7.02 -3.19
N PRO A 77 11.74 -7.38 -4.30
CA PRO A 77 13.00 -8.11 -4.26
C PRO A 77 14.22 -7.25 -3.90
N SER A 78 14.05 -5.92 -3.76
CA SER A 78 15.16 -4.99 -3.43
C SER A 78 15.76 -5.20 -2.04
N LEU A 79 15.04 -5.87 -1.13
CA LEU A 79 15.50 -6.17 0.22
C LEU A 79 15.12 -7.61 0.58
N LYS A 80 16.13 -8.34 1.08
CA LYS A 80 16.04 -9.76 1.38
C LYS A 80 16.57 -10.07 2.78
N ASP A 81 15.86 -10.94 3.47
CA ASP A 81 16.23 -11.57 4.75
C ASP A 81 16.31 -13.10 4.59
N GLN A 82 16.38 -13.85 5.69
CA GLN A 82 16.53 -15.30 5.67
C GLN A 82 15.26 -15.97 5.10
N PRO A 83 15.36 -16.81 4.04
CA PRO A 83 14.23 -17.62 3.59
C PRO A 83 13.95 -18.73 4.60
N THR A 84 12.70 -18.82 5.05
CA THR A 84 12.26 -19.86 6.00
C THR A 84 11.27 -20.84 5.37
N GLY A 85 10.79 -20.56 4.16
CA GLY A 85 9.68 -21.29 3.55
C GLY A 85 8.30 -20.84 4.07
N PHE A 86 8.23 -19.89 4.99
CA PHE A 86 6.98 -19.36 5.56
C PHE A 86 7.00 -17.84 5.65
N PHE A 87 5.82 -17.23 5.71
CA PHE A 87 5.71 -15.81 6.04
C PHE A 87 6.08 -15.58 7.51
N TYR A 88 6.82 -14.51 7.80
CA TYR A 88 7.10 -14.04 9.15
C TYR A 88 7.20 -12.52 9.19
N THR A 89 7.34 -11.93 10.38
CA THR A 89 7.54 -10.49 10.52
C THR A 89 8.92 -10.19 11.08
N LYS A 90 9.55 -9.11 10.59
CA LYS A 90 10.82 -8.64 11.10
C LYS A 90 10.91 -7.14 11.03
N ARG A 91 11.52 -6.53 12.05
CA ARG A 91 11.90 -5.12 12.01
C ARG A 91 13.26 -5.00 11.33
N ILE A 92 13.34 -4.26 10.23
CA ILE A 92 14.58 -3.94 9.51
C ILE A 92 14.74 -2.42 9.52
N GLY A 93 15.78 -1.94 10.19
CA GLY A 93 15.90 -0.51 10.51
C GLY A 93 14.81 -0.06 11.46
N ASP A 94 14.09 1.00 11.10
CA ASP A 94 13.00 1.58 11.88
C ASP A 94 11.62 0.99 11.58
N ARG A 95 11.48 0.23 10.49
CA ARG A 95 10.20 -0.29 9.96
C ARG A 95 9.99 -1.78 10.18
N TRP A 96 8.74 -2.16 10.46
CA TRP A 96 8.28 -3.55 10.44
C TRP A 96 7.88 -4.00 9.04
N TRP A 97 8.32 -5.19 8.68
CA TRP A 97 8.02 -5.83 7.40
C TRP A 97 7.39 -7.19 7.62
N ILE A 98 6.53 -7.60 6.70
CA ILE A 98 6.26 -9.00 6.43
C ILE A 98 7.40 -9.49 5.53
N ILE A 99 7.94 -10.67 5.81
CA ILE A 99 8.93 -11.34 4.99
C ILE A 99 8.26 -12.57 4.37
N ASP A 100 8.40 -12.73 3.05
CA ASP A 100 7.82 -13.85 2.32
C ASP A 100 8.63 -15.15 2.48
N PRO A 101 8.09 -16.31 2.04
CA PRO A 101 8.79 -17.60 2.14
C PRO A 101 10.20 -17.64 1.50
N GLU A 102 10.45 -16.80 0.50
CA GLU A 102 11.72 -16.68 -0.22
C GLU A 102 12.67 -15.63 0.41
N GLY A 103 12.23 -14.95 1.47
CA GLY A 103 12.99 -13.99 2.26
C GLY A 103 12.79 -12.53 1.84
N TYR A 104 11.91 -12.19 0.90
CA TYR A 104 11.76 -10.81 0.43
C TYR A 104 10.75 -10.00 1.24
N VAL A 105 10.95 -8.69 1.32
CA VAL A 105 10.06 -7.80 2.08
C VAL A 105 8.73 -7.58 1.36
N ASN A 106 7.65 -7.63 2.12
CA ASN A 106 6.28 -7.58 1.62
C ASN A 106 5.45 -6.52 2.38
N ILE A 107 4.55 -5.87 1.65
CA ILE A 107 3.43 -5.09 2.19
C ILE A 107 2.16 -5.81 1.76
N ASN A 108 1.39 -6.30 2.72
CA ASN A 108 0.13 -6.96 2.42
C ASN A 108 -0.92 -5.95 1.95
N VAL A 109 -1.48 -6.19 0.77
CA VAL A 109 -2.58 -5.44 0.18
C VAL A 109 -3.65 -6.46 -0.21
N SER A 110 -4.66 -6.60 0.64
CA SER A 110 -5.68 -7.67 0.53
C SER A 110 -7.06 -7.15 0.18
N VAL A 111 -7.86 -8.01 -0.46
CA VAL A 111 -9.30 -7.80 -0.64
C VAL A 111 -10.07 -8.70 0.33
N THR A 112 -10.99 -8.11 1.09
CA THR A 112 -11.84 -8.89 1.99
C THR A 112 -12.98 -9.58 1.24
N SER A 113 -13.45 -10.72 1.76
CA SER A 113 -14.63 -11.42 1.26
C SER A 113 -14.53 -11.93 -0.20
N VAL A 114 -13.32 -12.30 -0.66
CA VAL A 114 -13.14 -13.02 -1.93
C VAL A 114 -13.71 -14.44 -1.78
N ARG A 115 -14.99 -14.60 -2.13
CA ARG A 115 -15.72 -15.86 -2.09
C ARG A 115 -16.88 -15.84 -3.06
N GLN A 116 -17.39 -17.01 -3.41
CA GLN A 116 -18.60 -17.12 -4.21
C GLN A 116 -19.83 -16.68 -3.41
N GLY A 117 -20.80 -16.10 -4.10
CA GLY A 117 -22.12 -15.89 -3.51
C GLY A 117 -22.83 -17.24 -3.31
N GLY A 118 -23.51 -17.41 -2.17
CA GLY A 118 -24.11 -18.70 -1.80
C GLY A 118 -25.44 -19.02 -2.49
N SER A 119 -26.10 -18.05 -3.12
CA SER A 119 -27.39 -18.27 -3.78
C SER A 119 -27.24 -19.06 -5.08
N GLU A 120 -28.28 -19.83 -5.46
CA GLU A 120 -28.29 -20.54 -6.75
C GLU A 120 -28.08 -19.58 -7.93
N ARG A 121 -28.68 -18.37 -7.86
CA ARG A 121 -28.43 -17.32 -8.85
C ARG A 121 -26.95 -16.96 -8.96
N ASN A 122 -26.23 -16.79 -7.84
CA ASN A 122 -24.80 -16.46 -7.91
C ASN A 122 -23.98 -17.60 -8.50
N LYS A 123 -24.31 -18.86 -8.16
CA LYS A 123 -23.63 -20.04 -8.72
C LYS A 123 -23.85 -20.13 -10.23
N THR A 124 -25.09 -19.98 -10.69
CA THR A 124 -25.43 -20.00 -12.12
C THR A 124 -24.71 -18.89 -12.90
N GLU A 125 -24.73 -17.66 -12.39
CA GLU A 125 -24.06 -16.54 -13.06
C GLU A 125 -22.53 -16.64 -13.03
N LEU A 126 -21.95 -17.22 -11.97
CA LEU A 126 -20.51 -17.50 -11.90
C LEU A 126 -20.10 -18.49 -12.99
N ILE A 127 -20.79 -19.63 -13.09
CA ILE A 127 -20.53 -20.64 -14.13
C ILE A 127 -20.73 -20.04 -15.52
N LYS A 128 -21.79 -19.25 -15.74
CA LYS A 128 -22.03 -18.58 -17.01
C LYS A 128 -20.91 -17.60 -17.40
N LYS A 129 -20.33 -16.90 -16.43
CA LYS A 129 -19.29 -15.88 -16.68
C LYS A 129 -17.88 -16.48 -16.78
N PHE A 130 -17.57 -17.46 -15.93
CA PHE A 130 -16.22 -17.95 -15.73
C PHE A 130 -16.03 -19.40 -16.17
N GLY A 131 -17.08 -20.16 -16.47
CA GLY A 131 -17.03 -21.58 -16.81
C GLY A 131 -17.03 -22.49 -15.59
N SER A 132 -16.16 -22.21 -14.61
CA SER A 132 -16.02 -23.03 -13.39
C SER A 132 -15.59 -22.20 -12.17
N PRO A 133 -15.75 -22.73 -10.94
CA PRO A 133 -15.12 -22.20 -9.73
C PRO A 133 -13.61 -21.99 -9.87
N GLU A 134 -12.92 -22.94 -10.50
CA GLU A 134 -11.46 -22.96 -10.66
C GLU A 134 -11.00 -21.84 -11.61
N GLU A 135 -11.70 -21.65 -12.73
CA GLU A 135 -11.44 -20.56 -13.67
C GLU A 135 -11.79 -19.19 -13.06
N TRP A 136 -12.86 -19.13 -12.26
CA TRP A 136 -13.21 -17.91 -11.52
C TRP A 136 -12.09 -17.49 -10.57
N ILE A 137 -11.59 -18.38 -9.71
CA ILE A 137 -10.54 -18.00 -8.75
C ILE A 137 -9.21 -17.72 -9.46
N THR A 138 -8.89 -18.47 -10.52
CA THR A 138 -7.68 -18.24 -11.33
C THR A 138 -7.72 -16.87 -12.01
N GLY A 139 -8.86 -16.51 -12.63
CA GLY A 139 -9.06 -15.20 -13.25
C GLY A 139 -9.04 -14.07 -12.23
N THR A 140 -9.70 -14.27 -11.08
CA THR A 140 -9.72 -13.31 -9.97
C THR A 140 -8.31 -13.06 -9.44
N HIS A 141 -7.54 -14.12 -9.17
CA HIS A 141 -6.15 -14.02 -8.71
C HIS A 141 -5.27 -13.22 -9.69
N LYS A 142 -5.39 -13.47 -11.00
CA LYS A 142 -4.67 -12.70 -12.03
C LYS A 142 -4.98 -11.21 -11.97
N VAL A 143 -6.28 -10.86 -11.87
CA VAL A 143 -6.71 -9.46 -11.76
C VAL A 143 -6.15 -8.81 -10.50
N LEU A 144 -6.27 -9.48 -9.35
CA LEU A 144 -5.76 -8.99 -8.07
C LEU A 144 -4.26 -8.72 -8.14
N LEU A 145 -3.45 -9.69 -8.58
CA LEU A 145 -2.01 -9.50 -8.74
C LEU A 145 -1.67 -8.37 -9.72
N SER A 146 -2.33 -8.31 -10.88
CA SER A 146 -2.09 -7.25 -11.88
C SER A 146 -2.45 -5.85 -11.40
N THR A 147 -3.24 -5.73 -10.34
CA THR A 147 -3.68 -4.46 -9.74
C THR A 147 -3.01 -4.18 -8.39
N GLY A 148 -1.99 -4.97 -8.01
CA GLY A 148 -1.18 -4.75 -6.81
C GLY A 148 -1.73 -5.38 -5.53
N PHE A 149 -2.79 -6.19 -5.60
CA PHE A 149 -3.27 -6.97 -4.46
C PHE A 149 -2.54 -8.31 -4.37
N ASN A 150 -2.11 -8.69 -3.17
CA ASN A 150 -1.24 -9.85 -2.94
C ASN A 150 -1.67 -10.75 -1.76
N GLY A 151 -2.88 -10.57 -1.23
CA GLY A 151 -3.47 -11.48 -0.26
C GLY A 151 -4.96 -11.36 -0.11
#